data_AF-A0A7S2LN70-F1
#
_entry.id   AF-A0A7S2LN70-F1
#
_cell.length_a   1.000
_cell.length_b   1.000
_cell.length_c   1.000
_cell.angle_alpha   90.00
_cell.angle_beta   90.00
_cell.angle_gamma   90.00
#
_symmetry.space_group_name_H-M   'P 1'
#
loop_
_entity.id
_entity.type
_entity.pdbx_description
1 polymer ?
#
loop_
_entity_poly.entity_id
_entity_poly.type
_entity_poly.pdbx_seq_one_letter_code
_entity_poly.pdbx_strand_id
1 'polypeptide(L)'
;ASTGHRATEALASEAAADLLAALKRASQSRQGSTAQLAAFSCLAQLLGTLCDRCDAERTPAVYRTFVYALVESESSSVRDFAVRHLMDFLKEREGVPVGILVELMLKKFQLASGEPLTAIDIDLLLVIVRHPRCTVRHAEPIAQVLARVSVEDPDVGRAASLPLLAVLHRFAEDEEIGAFFERLVQLSLTRLIQRGAPKAQAAQINELFAKAVCLPRPRLRASARALLEEVCKAYLSSFEALHPNLQALLELWPAAEAEVRAWAEA
;
A
#
# COMPACT_ATOMS: atom_id res chain seq x y z
N ALA A 1 -47.50 0.29 25.45
CA ALA A 1 -46.08 0.07 25.76
C ALA A 1 -45.19 0.04 24.49
N SER A 2 -45.61 -0.54 23.37
CA SER A 2 -44.77 -0.64 22.15
C SER A 2 -44.59 0.69 21.37
N THR A 3 -45.49 1.65 21.51
CA THR A 3 -45.42 2.96 20.84
C THR A 3 -44.40 3.92 21.49
N GLY A 4 -44.22 3.85 22.81
CA GLY A 4 -43.28 4.70 23.54
C GLY A 4 -41.81 4.32 23.31
N HIS A 5 -41.52 3.03 23.16
CA HIS A 5 -40.16 2.52 22.87
C HIS A 5 -39.69 2.92 21.47
N ARG A 6 -40.57 2.81 20.47
CA ARG A 6 -40.27 3.23 19.09
C ARG A 6 -40.02 4.73 18.95
N ALA A 7 -40.74 5.56 19.71
CA ALA A 7 -40.52 7.01 19.70
C ALA A 7 -39.18 7.42 20.33
N THR A 8 -38.74 6.72 21.37
CA THR A 8 -37.44 6.97 22.01
C THR A 8 -36.28 6.47 21.15
N GLU A 9 -36.42 5.33 20.48
CA GLU A 9 -35.44 4.83 19.51
C GLU A 9 -35.29 5.77 18.30
N ALA A 10 -36.40 6.31 17.78
CA ALA A 10 -36.38 7.26 16.67
C ALA A 10 -35.64 8.56 17.02
N LEU A 11 -35.93 9.15 18.19
CA LEU A 11 -35.25 10.36 18.68
C LEU A 11 -33.75 10.12 18.91
N ALA A 12 -33.37 8.95 19.45
CA ALA A 12 -31.97 8.59 19.64
C ALA A 12 -31.25 8.39 18.29
N SER A 13 -31.94 7.88 17.27
CA SER A 13 -31.41 7.74 15.92
C SER A 13 -31.21 9.09 15.23
N GLU A 14 -32.14 10.03 15.40
CA GLU A 14 -32.05 11.39 14.86
C GLU A 14 -30.88 12.15 15.50
N ALA A 15 -30.76 12.11 16.83
CA ALA A 15 -29.64 12.71 17.56
C ALA A 15 -28.27 12.13 17.14
N ALA A 16 -28.21 10.82 16.85
CA ALA A 16 -26.99 10.18 16.36
C ALA A 16 -26.61 10.66 14.94
N ALA A 17 -27.60 10.85 14.07
CA ALA A 17 -27.39 11.39 12.73
C ALA A 17 -26.90 12.84 12.78
N ASP A 18 -27.51 13.67 13.64
CA ASP A 18 -27.12 15.06 13.85
C ASP A 18 -25.69 15.18 14.40
N LEU A 19 -25.32 14.33 15.35
CA LEU A 19 -23.95 14.27 15.88
C LEU A 19 -22.95 13.90 14.77
N LEU A 20 -23.24 12.87 13.97
CA LEU A 20 -22.36 12.47 12.88
C LEU A 20 -22.23 13.58 11.82
N ALA A 21 -23.31 14.29 11.50
CA ALA A 21 -23.30 15.43 10.61
C ALA A 21 -22.49 16.61 11.18
N ALA A 22 -22.56 16.86 12.48
CA ALA A 22 -21.74 17.86 13.15
C ALA A 22 -20.25 17.48 13.13
N LEU A 23 -19.90 16.22 13.42
CA LEU A 23 -18.53 15.72 13.35
C LEU A 23 -17.96 15.80 11.93
N LYS A 24 -18.75 15.44 10.92
CA LYS A 24 -18.37 15.60 9.51
C LYS A 24 -18.04 17.06 9.19
N ARG A 25 -18.91 18.00 9.53
CA ARG A 25 -18.67 19.44 9.32
C ARG A 25 -17.43 19.94 10.07
N ALA A 26 -17.23 19.50 11.30
CA ALA A 26 -16.08 19.88 12.11
C ALA A 26 -14.76 19.35 11.52
N SER A 27 -14.75 18.11 10.99
CA SER A 27 -13.58 17.52 10.32
C SER A 27 -13.16 18.27 9.05
N GLN A 28 -14.10 18.96 8.39
CA GLN A 28 -13.90 19.75 7.18
C GLN A 28 -13.79 21.27 7.46
N SER A 29 -13.70 21.66 8.75
CA SER A 29 -13.69 23.08 9.13
C SER A 29 -12.41 23.79 8.66
N ARG A 30 -12.59 24.94 8.01
CA ARG A 30 -11.49 25.86 7.65
C ARG A 30 -11.03 26.78 8.78
N GLN A 31 -11.76 26.78 9.90
CA GLN A 31 -11.55 27.75 11.00
C GLN A 31 -10.43 27.35 11.99
N GLY A 32 -9.68 26.29 11.69
CA GLY A 32 -8.51 25.86 12.47
C GLY A 32 -8.45 24.35 12.70
N SER A 33 -7.25 23.82 12.90
CA SER A 33 -6.99 22.38 13.05
C SER A 33 -7.58 21.78 14.33
N THR A 34 -7.75 22.57 15.41
CA THR A 34 -8.29 22.08 16.70
C THR A 34 -9.65 21.41 16.55
N ALA A 35 -10.57 22.01 15.79
CA ALA A 35 -11.89 21.43 15.56
C ALA A 35 -11.81 20.12 14.77
N GLN A 36 -10.90 20.04 13.80
CA GLN A 36 -10.69 18.86 12.98
C GLN A 36 -10.09 17.72 13.80
N LEU A 37 -9.06 18.01 14.61
CA LEU A 37 -8.42 17.04 15.52
C LEU A 37 -9.42 16.49 16.54
N ALA A 38 -10.24 17.36 17.14
CA ALA A 38 -11.31 16.95 18.04
C ALA A 38 -12.34 16.07 17.32
N ALA A 39 -12.74 16.44 16.10
CA ALA A 39 -13.68 15.65 15.31
C ALA A 39 -13.15 14.24 15.01
N PHE A 40 -11.89 14.11 14.57
CA PHE A 40 -11.27 12.80 14.34
C PHE A 40 -11.14 11.97 15.62
N SER A 41 -10.80 12.60 16.74
CA SER A 41 -10.74 11.92 18.04
C SER A 41 -12.11 11.36 18.44
N CYS A 42 -13.16 12.17 18.31
CA CYS A 42 -14.54 11.76 18.58
C CYS A 42 -15.01 10.65 17.62
N LEU A 43 -14.70 10.76 16.32
CA LEU A 43 -15.05 9.72 15.35
C LEU A 43 -14.35 8.39 15.67
N ALA A 44 -13.07 8.41 16.04
CA ALA A 44 -12.33 7.21 16.44
C ALA A 44 -12.92 6.55 17.70
N GLN A 45 -13.21 7.36 18.73
CA GLN A 45 -13.83 6.86 19.97
C GLN A 45 -15.23 6.30 19.75
N LEU A 46 -16.05 7.01 18.94
CA LEU A 46 -17.38 6.56 18.56
C LEU A 46 -17.29 5.23 17.82
N LEU A 47 -16.37 5.12 16.86
CA LEU A 47 -16.18 3.90 16.09
C LEU A 47 -15.78 2.70 16.98
N GLY A 48 -14.83 2.90 17.89
CA GLY A 48 -14.45 1.88 18.87
C GLY A 48 -15.64 1.43 19.73
N THR A 49 -16.39 2.39 20.28
CA THR A 49 -17.56 2.12 21.12
C THR A 49 -18.66 1.36 20.36
N LEU A 50 -18.93 1.72 19.11
CA LEU A 50 -19.94 1.05 18.29
C LEU A 50 -19.50 -0.38 17.92
N CYS A 51 -18.21 -0.59 17.65
CA CYS A 51 -17.65 -1.93 17.46
C CYS A 51 -17.78 -2.79 18.72
N ASP A 52 -17.46 -2.25 19.90
CA ASP A 52 -17.59 -2.98 21.18
C ASP A 52 -19.04 -3.37 21.48
N ARG A 53 -20.00 -2.57 21.01
CA ARG A 53 -21.44 -2.85 21.12
C ARG A 53 -21.99 -3.70 19.98
N CYS A 54 -21.16 -4.07 19.00
CA CYS A 54 -21.58 -4.77 17.79
C CYS A 54 -22.73 -4.06 17.04
N ASP A 55 -22.71 -2.72 17.01
CA ASP A 55 -23.73 -1.93 16.32
C ASP A 55 -23.50 -1.96 14.80
N ALA A 56 -24.10 -2.94 14.14
CA ALA A 56 -23.94 -3.17 12.70
C ALA A 56 -24.57 -2.07 11.84
N GLU A 57 -25.52 -1.31 12.37
CA GLU A 57 -26.25 -0.29 11.62
C GLU A 57 -25.44 1.02 11.52
N ARG A 58 -24.86 1.46 12.65
CA ARG A 58 -24.19 2.77 12.73
C ARG A 58 -22.69 2.72 12.47
N THR A 59 -22.03 1.61 12.80
CA THR A 59 -20.58 1.44 12.59
C THR A 59 -20.15 1.76 11.15
N PRO A 60 -20.82 1.26 10.09
CA PRO A 60 -20.42 1.56 8.71
C PRO A 60 -20.60 3.04 8.33
N ALA A 61 -21.57 3.74 8.92
CA ALA A 61 -21.78 5.17 8.64
C ALA A 61 -20.64 6.01 9.24
N VAL A 62 -20.26 5.74 10.50
CA VAL A 62 -19.17 6.43 11.18
C VAL A 62 -17.83 6.14 10.51
N TYR A 63 -17.55 4.87 10.18
CA TYR A 63 -16.33 4.48 9.48
C TYR A 63 -16.19 5.17 8.13
N ARG A 64 -17.25 5.18 7.32
CA ARG A 64 -17.23 5.90 6.03
C ARG A 64 -16.96 7.38 6.22
N THR A 65 -17.63 8.04 7.15
CA THR A 65 -17.39 9.46 7.45
C THR A 65 -15.94 9.71 7.85
N PHE A 66 -15.35 8.86 8.70
CA PHE A 66 -13.94 8.95 9.07
C PHE A 66 -13.04 8.87 7.83
N VAL A 67 -13.21 7.85 7.01
CA VAL A 67 -12.35 7.61 5.83
C VAL A 67 -12.48 8.74 4.80
N TYR A 68 -13.70 9.21 4.51
CA TYR A 68 -13.90 10.33 3.60
C TYR A 68 -13.25 11.61 4.12
N ALA A 69 -13.49 11.95 5.39
CA ALA A 69 -12.89 13.13 6.00
C ALA A 69 -11.35 13.07 6.00
N LEU A 70 -10.78 11.87 6.23
CA LEU A 70 -9.35 11.64 6.19
C LEU A 70 -8.77 11.93 4.80
N VAL A 71 -9.36 11.37 3.75
CA VAL A 71 -8.85 11.50 2.38
C VAL A 71 -9.01 12.92 1.84
N GLU A 72 -10.08 13.61 2.24
CA GLU A 72 -10.36 15.02 1.90
C GLU A 72 -9.57 16.02 2.75
N SER A 73 -8.81 15.57 3.77
CA SER A 73 -8.08 16.47 4.65
C SER A 73 -6.92 17.16 3.91
N GLU A 74 -7.00 18.49 3.82
CA GLU A 74 -5.95 19.34 3.22
C GLU A 74 -4.77 19.59 4.19
N SER A 75 -5.00 19.47 5.51
CA SER A 75 -3.98 19.70 6.52
C SER A 75 -3.18 18.42 6.78
N SER A 76 -1.89 18.44 6.44
CA SER A 76 -1.00 17.28 6.65
C SER A 76 -0.96 16.83 8.10
N SER A 77 -0.87 17.75 9.08
CA SER A 77 -0.81 17.39 10.50
C SER A 77 -2.10 16.76 11.02
N VAL A 78 -3.26 17.25 10.56
CA VAL A 78 -4.57 16.68 10.90
C VAL A 78 -4.73 15.30 10.25
N ARG A 79 -4.32 15.17 8.99
CA ARG A 79 -4.33 13.90 8.28
C ARG A 79 -3.44 12.88 8.98
N ASP A 80 -2.21 13.22 9.31
CA ASP A 80 -1.27 12.33 10.00
C ASP A 80 -1.82 11.87 11.35
N PHE A 81 -2.44 12.78 12.10
CA PHE A 81 -3.14 12.45 13.35
C PHE A 81 -4.28 11.46 13.12
N ALA A 82 -5.13 11.71 12.12
CA ALA A 82 -6.25 10.84 11.78
C ALA A 82 -5.80 9.47 11.25
N VAL A 83 -4.73 9.40 10.45
CA VAL A 83 -4.14 8.14 9.97
C VAL A 83 -3.69 7.29 11.16
N ARG A 84 -3.01 7.87 12.16
CA ARG A 84 -2.56 7.11 13.33
C ARG A 84 -3.72 6.47 14.08
N HIS A 85 -4.79 7.24 14.33
CA HIS A 85 -6.00 6.70 14.93
C HIS A 85 -6.62 5.57 14.12
N LEU A 86 -6.66 5.70 12.79
CA LEU A 86 -7.18 4.66 11.91
C LEU A 86 -6.29 3.42 11.91
N MET A 87 -4.97 3.57 11.89
CA MET A 87 -4.03 2.46 11.94
C MET A 87 -4.20 1.65 13.23
N ASP A 88 -4.30 2.33 14.38
CA ASP A 88 -4.48 1.67 15.67
C ASP A 88 -5.82 0.94 15.71
N PHE A 89 -6.89 1.58 15.24
CA PHE A 89 -8.20 0.95 15.11
C PHE A 89 -8.17 -0.30 14.19
N LEU A 90 -7.51 -0.24 13.04
CA LEU A 90 -7.39 -1.38 12.11
C LEU A 90 -6.57 -2.54 12.72
N LYS A 91 -5.53 -2.24 13.50
CA LYS A 91 -4.74 -3.29 14.19
C LYS A 91 -5.56 -3.99 15.28
N GLU A 92 -6.45 -3.28 15.96
CA GLU A 92 -7.27 -3.83 17.03
C GLU A 92 -8.51 -4.59 16.53
N ARG A 93 -9.03 -4.24 15.34
CA ARG A 93 -10.35 -4.68 14.88
C ARG A 93 -10.29 -5.45 13.55
N GLU A 94 -10.02 -6.75 13.65
CA GLU A 94 -9.86 -7.65 12.49
C GLU A 94 -11.05 -7.71 11.52
N GLY A 95 -12.27 -7.41 11.99
CA GLY A 95 -13.50 -7.47 11.18
C GLY A 95 -13.73 -6.27 10.25
N VAL A 96 -12.95 -5.19 10.40
CA VAL A 96 -13.20 -3.92 9.71
C VAL A 96 -12.92 -4.03 8.22
N PRO A 97 -13.83 -3.57 7.34
CA PRO A 97 -13.59 -3.58 5.90
C PRO A 97 -12.52 -2.56 5.49
N VAL A 98 -11.47 -3.01 4.81
CA VAL A 98 -10.41 -2.13 4.27
C VAL A 98 -10.72 -1.62 2.85
N GLY A 99 -11.70 -2.20 2.15
CA GLY A 99 -11.93 -1.92 0.73
C GLY A 99 -12.19 -0.46 0.39
N ILE A 100 -13.10 0.21 1.10
CA ILE A 100 -13.41 1.64 0.85
C ILE A 100 -12.20 2.55 1.12
N LEU A 101 -11.40 2.22 2.14
CA LEU A 101 -10.19 2.96 2.46
C LEU A 101 -9.17 2.83 1.33
N VAL A 102 -8.94 1.60 0.86
CA VAL A 102 -8.04 1.32 -0.28
C VAL A 102 -8.50 2.06 -1.52
N GLU A 103 -9.78 1.98 -1.88
CA GLU A 103 -10.31 2.64 -3.07
C GLU A 103 -10.07 4.15 -3.05
N LEU A 104 -10.38 4.81 -1.92
CA LEU A 104 -10.26 6.26 -1.80
C LEU A 104 -8.79 6.71 -1.74
N MET A 105 -7.93 5.96 -1.05
CA MET A 105 -6.49 6.24 -1.03
C MET A 105 -5.87 6.08 -2.41
N LEU A 106 -6.14 4.97 -3.11
CA LEU A 106 -5.56 4.73 -4.43
C LEU A 106 -6.02 5.76 -5.46
N LYS A 107 -7.29 6.19 -5.41
CA LYS A 107 -7.77 7.31 -6.25
C LYS A 107 -6.95 8.59 -6.03
N LYS A 108 -6.52 8.87 -4.80
CA LYS A 108 -5.69 10.03 -4.48
C LYS A 108 -4.27 9.94 -5.08
N PHE A 109 -3.68 8.75 -5.12
CA PHE A 109 -2.27 8.54 -5.54
C PHE A 109 -2.08 8.12 -7.01
N GLN A 110 -3.12 7.62 -7.68
CA GLN A 110 -3.02 7.16 -9.07
C GLN A 110 -3.23 8.29 -10.11
N LEU A 111 -3.77 9.44 -9.70
CA LEU A 111 -3.94 10.59 -10.60
C LEU A 111 -2.56 11.15 -11.02
N ALA A 112 -2.43 11.56 -12.28
CA ALA A 112 -1.17 12.10 -12.84
C ALA A 112 -0.68 13.39 -12.13
N SER A 113 -1.57 14.05 -11.39
CA SER A 113 -1.31 15.20 -10.51
C SER A 113 -1.49 14.86 -9.02
N GLY A 114 -1.51 13.58 -8.67
CA GLY A 114 -1.74 13.11 -7.30
C GLY A 114 -0.65 13.57 -6.35
N GLU A 115 -1.01 13.72 -5.07
CA GLU A 115 -0.02 13.99 -4.02
C GLU A 115 0.99 12.83 -3.92
N PRO A 116 2.28 13.11 -3.69
CA PRO A 116 3.24 12.04 -3.41
C PRO A 116 2.86 11.29 -2.14
N LEU A 117 3.18 10.01 -2.07
CA LEU A 117 3.00 9.23 -0.84
C LEU A 117 3.92 9.79 0.24
N THR A 118 3.39 9.95 1.45
CA THR A 118 4.18 10.29 2.62
C THR A 118 4.55 9.04 3.41
N ALA A 119 5.47 9.17 4.38
CA ALA A 119 5.85 8.07 5.25
C ALA A 119 4.65 7.47 6.02
N ILE A 120 3.71 8.32 6.48
CA ILE A 120 2.52 7.83 7.19
C ILE A 120 1.55 7.09 6.27
N ASP A 121 1.49 7.45 4.98
CA ASP A 121 0.68 6.72 3.99
C ASP A 121 1.26 5.32 3.75
N ILE A 122 2.58 5.20 3.70
CA ILE A 122 3.28 3.92 3.58
C ILE A 122 3.02 3.03 4.81
N ASP A 123 3.08 3.61 6.01
CA ASP A 123 2.77 2.89 7.25
C ASP A 123 1.30 2.42 7.27
N LEU A 124 0.37 3.26 6.82
CA LEU A 124 -1.04 2.87 6.68
C LEU A 124 -1.23 1.75 5.67
N LEU A 125 -0.58 1.84 4.49
CA LEU A 125 -0.61 0.75 3.49
C LEU A 125 -0.04 -0.55 4.07
N LEU A 126 1.01 -0.49 4.90
CA LEU A 126 1.56 -1.66 5.59
C LEU A 126 0.54 -2.30 6.55
N VAL A 127 -0.19 -1.49 7.31
CA VAL A 127 -1.28 -1.98 8.17
C VAL A 127 -2.38 -2.62 7.33
N ILE A 128 -2.80 -1.98 6.24
CA ILE A 128 -3.84 -2.48 5.34
C ILE A 128 -3.46 -3.83 4.73
N VAL A 129 -2.25 -3.97 4.16
CA VAL A 129 -1.84 -5.21 3.47
C VAL A 129 -1.67 -6.39 4.43
N ARG A 130 -1.48 -6.13 5.73
CA ARG A 130 -1.44 -7.14 6.80
C ARG A 130 -2.81 -7.44 7.38
N HIS A 131 -3.80 -6.58 7.20
CA HIS A 131 -5.12 -6.72 7.80
C HIS A 131 -5.86 -7.98 7.29
N PRO A 132 -6.55 -8.77 8.14
CA PRO A 132 -7.21 -10.01 7.72
C PRO A 132 -8.21 -9.82 6.57
N ARG A 133 -8.92 -8.69 6.53
CA ARG A 133 -9.89 -8.34 5.48
C ARG A 133 -9.28 -7.81 4.17
N CYS A 134 -7.96 -7.67 4.11
CA CYS A 134 -7.28 -7.39 2.84
C CYS A 134 -7.26 -8.65 1.99
N THR A 135 -7.68 -8.53 0.74
CA THR A 135 -7.77 -9.63 -0.23
C THR A 135 -6.89 -9.28 -1.42
N VAL A 136 -6.63 -10.25 -2.30
CA VAL A 136 -5.82 -10.01 -3.50
C VAL A 136 -6.33 -8.84 -4.36
N ARG A 137 -7.66 -8.68 -4.47
CA ARG A 137 -8.30 -7.56 -5.18
C ARG A 137 -7.95 -6.18 -4.63
N HIS A 138 -7.61 -6.09 -3.35
CA HIS A 138 -7.11 -4.86 -2.73
C HIS A 138 -5.58 -4.77 -2.85
N ALA A 139 -4.89 -5.89 -2.66
CA ALA A 139 -3.44 -5.94 -2.57
C ALA A 139 -2.73 -5.70 -3.90
N GLU A 140 -3.29 -6.18 -5.02
CA GLU A 140 -2.73 -5.99 -6.37
C GLU A 140 -2.56 -4.50 -6.74
N PRO A 141 -3.60 -3.64 -6.66
CA PRO A 141 -3.43 -2.24 -7.03
C PRO A 141 -2.61 -1.45 -6.00
N ILE A 142 -2.59 -1.89 -4.73
CA ILE A 142 -1.63 -1.37 -3.73
C ILE A 142 -0.19 -1.70 -4.14
N ALA A 143 0.07 -2.93 -4.57
CA ALA A 143 1.39 -3.37 -5.00
C ALA A 143 1.88 -2.59 -6.21
N GLN A 144 1.01 -2.27 -7.17
CA GLN A 144 1.34 -1.41 -8.31
C GLN A 144 1.84 -0.03 -7.86
N VAL A 145 1.12 0.64 -6.96
CA VAL A 145 1.51 1.95 -6.44
C VAL A 145 2.83 1.84 -5.66
N LEU A 146 2.94 0.86 -4.76
CA LEU A 146 4.15 0.67 -3.95
C LEU A 146 5.37 0.31 -4.78
N ALA A 147 5.23 -0.48 -5.86
CA ALA A 147 6.33 -0.79 -6.76
C ALA A 147 6.83 0.42 -7.52
N ARG A 148 5.91 1.24 -8.05
CA ARG A 148 6.28 2.51 -8.68
C ARG A 148 7.08 3.39 -7.72
N VAL A 149 6.54 3.61 -6.52
CA VAL A 149 7.20 4.42 -5.48
C VAL A 149 8.54 3.82 -5.06
N SER A 150 8.62 2.50 -4.89
CA SER A 150 9.86 1.82 -4.49
C SER A 150 11.01 1.97 -5.49
N VAL A 151 10.70 2.21 -6.76
CA VAL A 151 11.67 2.32 -7.84
C VAL A 151 11.93 3.77 -8.27
N GLU A 152 10.95 4.66 -8.11
CA GLU A 152 11.01 6.02 -8.67
C GLU A 152 11.20 7.10 -7.60
N ASP A 153 10.72 6.88 -6.38
CA ASP A 153 10.68 7.90 -5.35
C ASP A 153 11.96 7.88 -4.50
N PRO A 154 12.80 8.93 -4.54
CA PRO A 154 14.05 8.96 -3.78
C PRO A 154 13.84 9.12 -2.27
N ASP A 155 12.73 9.72 -1.84
CA ASP A 155 12.49 10.11 -0.46
C ASP A 155 11.89 8.94 0.34
N VAL A 156 10.90 8.28 -0.25
CA VAL A 156 10.13 7.23 0.44
C VAL A 156 10.18 5.86 -0.23
N GLY A 157 10.88 5.71 -1.36
CA GLY A 157 10.95 4.45 -2.10
C GLY A 157 11.46 3.27 -1.28
N ARG A 158 12.50 3.48 -0.44
CA ARG A 158 12.99 2.42 0.45
C ARG A 158 11.93 1.98 1.47
N ALA A 159 11.17 2.92 2.03
CA ALA A 159 10.11 2.61 2.97
C ALA A 159 8.96 1.86 2.27
N ALA A 160 8.60 2.27 1.05
CA ALA A 160 7.56 1.64 0.24
C ALA A 160 7.86 0.17 -0.13
N SER A 161 9.13 -0.22 -0.17
CA SER A 161 9.52 -1.60 -0.43
C SER A 161 9.00 -2.57 0.64
N LEU A 162 8.84 -2.11 1.90
CA LEU A 162 8.40 -2.98 3.00
C LEU A 162 6.95 -3.46 2.85
N PRO A 163 5.92 -2.60 2.67
CA PRO A 163 4.57 -3.07 2.39
C PRO A 163 4.47 -3.80 1.06
N LEU A 164 5.29 -3.48 0.05
CA LEU A 164 5.32 -4.25 -1.19
C LEU A 164 5.74 -5.70 -0.93
N LEU A 165 6.83 -5.90 -0.19
CA LEU A 165 7.28 -7.23 0.22
C LEU A 165 6.25 -7.94 1.09
N ALA A 166 5.48 -7.22 1.91
CA ALA A 166 4.39 -7.80 2.68
C ALA A 166 3.26 -8.31 1.78
N VAL A 167 2.91 -7.59 0.70
CA VAL A 167 1.98 -8.08 -0.33
C VAL A 167 2.53 -9.32 -1.02
N LEU A 168 3.75 -9.24 -1.56
CA LEU A 168 4.40 -10.35 -2.26
C LEU A 168 4.53 -11.59 -1.37
N HIS A 169 4.82 -11.40 -0.09
CA HIS A 169 4.89 -12.51 0.86
C HIS A 169 3.51 -13.10 1.13
N ARG A 170 2.47 -12.29 1.35
CA ARG A 170 1.15 -12.79 1.76
C ARG A 170 0.38 -13.44 0.62
N PHE A 171 0.48 -12.88 -0.58
CA PHE A 171 -0.33 -13.26 -1.74
C PHE A 171 0.51 -13.89 -2.86
N ALA A 172 1.63 -14.52 -2.52
CA ALA A 172 2.57 -15.11 -3.48
C ALA A 172 1.96 -16.21 -4.38
N GLU A 173 0.93 -16.88 -3.88
CA GLU A 173 0.28 -18.00 -4.58
C GLU A 173 -0.81 -17.52 -5.53
N ASP A 174 -1.31 -16.30 -5.35
CA ASP A 174 -2.31 -15.70 -6.22
C ASP A 174 -1.72 -15.37 -7.60
N GLU A 175 -2.40 -15.81 -8.66
CA GLU A 175 -1.95 -15.60 -10.05
C GLU A 175 -1.82 -14.11 -10.41
N GLU A 176 -2.73 -13.28 -9.91
CA GLU A 176 -2.71 -11.82 -10.12
C GLU A 176 -1.39 -11.20 -9.62
N ILE A 177 -0.91 -11.64 -8.46
CA ILE A 177 0.33 -11.15 -7.84
C ILE A 177 1.56 -11.74 -8.53
N GLY A 178 1.51 -13.01 -8.93
CA GLY A 178 2.57 -13.62 -9.74
C GLY A 178 2.80 -12.87 -11.05
N ALA A 179 1.71 -12.61 -11.81
CA ALA A 179 1.77 -11.87 -13.06
C ALA A 179 2.20 -10.41 -12.86
N PHE A 180 1.76 -9.77 -11.78
CA PHE A 180 2.24 -8.44 -11.39
C PHE A 180 3.76 -8.44 -11.11
N PHE A 181 4.24 -9.41 -10.34
CA PHE A 181 5.65 -9.51 -9.97
C PHE A 181 6.55 -9.73 -11.19
N GLU A 182 6.13 -10.54 -12.15
CA GLU A 182 6.83 -10.71 -13.43
C GLU A 182 6.97 -9.40 -14.20
N ARG A 183 5.87 -8.64 -14.31
CA ARG A 183 5.89 -7.30 -14.92
C ARG A 183 6.83 -6.34 -14.18
N LEU A 184 6.79 -6.36 -12.84
CA LEU A 184 7.70 -5.55 -12.01
C LEU A 184 9.16 -5.90 -12.30
N VAL A 185 9.49 -7.19 -12.38
CA VAL A 185 10.84 -7.65 -12.67
C VAL A 185 11.29 -7.15 -14.04
N GLN A 186 10.49 -7.38 -15.09
CA GLN A 186 10.80 -6.95 -16.46
C GLN A 186 11.01 -5.43 -16.57
N LEU A 187 10.11 -4.64 -15.97
CA LEU A 187 10.21 -3.17 -15.96
C LEU A 187 11.46 -2.70 -15.23
N SER A 188 11.78 -3.32 -14.10
CA SER A 188 12.96 -2.96 -13.30
C SER A 188 14.26 -3.31 -14.03
N LEU A 189 14.35 -4.50 -14.63
CA LEU A 189 15.51 -4.91 -15.43
C LEU A 189 15.72 -3.98 -16.64
N THR A 190 14.62 -3.61 -17.32
CA THR A 190 14.66 -2.64 -18.42
C THR A 190 15.21 -1.29 -17.96
N ARG A 191 14.78 -0.78 -16.79
CA ARG A 191 15.29 0.48 -16.22
C ARG A 191 16.77 0.41 -15.86
N LEU A 192 17.24 -0.74 -15.35
CA LEU A 192 18.63 -0.91 -14.97
C LEU A 192 19.62 -0.81 -16.14
N ILE A 193 19.18 -1.15 -17.36
CA ILE A 193 20.00 -1.10 -18.58
C ILE A 193 19.78 0.18 -19.40
N GLN A 194 18.79 1.00 -19.05
CA GLN A 194 18.55 2.27 -19.74
C GLN A 194 19.73 3.24 -19.53
N ARG A 195 20.24 3.79 -20.63
CA ARG A 195 21.29 4.80 -20.58
C ARG A 195 20.82 6.02 -19.80
N GLY A 196 21.60 6.43 -18.81
CA GLY A 196 21.30 7.60 -17.98
C GLY A 196 20.36 7.32 -16.80
N ALA A 197 20.08 6.05 -16.47
CA ALA A 197 19.33 5.70 -15.27
C ALA A 197 19.98 6.32 -14.01
N PRO A 198 19.22 7.04 -13.16
CA PRO A 198 19.76 7.61 -11.93
C PRO A 198 20.37 6.52 -11.03
N LYS A 199 21.58 6.76 -10.52
CA LYS A 199 22.27 5.80 -9.63
C LYS A 199 21.42 5.44 -8.40
N ALA A 200 20.67 6.39 -7.87
CA ALA A 200 19.75 6.18 -6.75
C ALA A 200 18.65 5.16 -7.10
N GLN A 201 18.03 5.31 -8.27
CA GLN A 201 17.02 4.37 -8.77
C GLN A 201 17.61 2.96 -8.98
N ALA A 202 18.81 2.85 -9.56
CA ALA A 202 19.46 1.55 -9.72
C ALA A 202 19.73 0.88 -8.36
N ALA A 203 20.20 1.64 -7.37
CA ALA A 203 20.40 1.13 -6.02
C ALA A 203 19.10 0.69 -5.35
N GLN A 204 18.01 1.42 -5.53
CA GLN A 204 16.68 1.06 -5.02
C GLN A 204 16.14 -0.22 -5.65
N ILE A 205 16.30 -0.38 -6.97
CA ILE A 205 15.93 -1.61 -7.66
C ILE A 205 16.74 -2.79 -7.11
N ASN A 206 18.07 -2.65 -7.03
CA ASN A 206 18.93 -3.72 -6.50
C ASN A 206 18.54 -4.10 -5.06
N GLU A 207 18.26 -3.11 -4.21
CA GLU A 207 17.80 -3.32 -2.84
C GLU A 207 16.43 -4.05 -2.80
N LEU A 208 15.49 -3.65 -3.66
CA LEU A 208 14.18 -4.31 -3.77
C LEU A 208 14.32 -5.77 -4.18
N PHE A 209 15.14 -6.05 -5.19
CA PHE A 209 15.40 -7.43 -5.63
C PHE A 209 16.08 -8.25 -4.54
N ALA A 210 17.14 -7.73 -3.90
CA ALA A 210 17.81 -8.42 -2.81
C ALA A 210 16.82 -8.81 -1.69
N LYS A 211 15.91 -7.91 -1.31
CA LYS A 211 14.86 -8.21 -0.34
C LYS A 211 13.85 -9.23 -0.85
N ALA A 212 13.43 -9.14 -2.11
CA ALA A 212 12.48 -10.07 -2.72
C ALA A 212 13.03 -11.49 -2.83
N VAL A 213 14.31 -11.66 -3.15
CA VAL A 213 15.00 -12.97 -3.19
C VAL A 213 15.05 -13.63 -1.82
N CYS A 214 15.15 -12.84 -0.76
CA CYS A 214 15.15 -13.32 0.62
C CYS A 214 13.75 -13.71 1.13
N LEU A 215 12.67 -13.46 0.36
CA LEU A 215 11.35 -13.95 0.74
C LEU A 215 11.29 -15.48 0.64
N PRO A 216 10.65 -16.19 1.60
CA PRO A 216 10.49 -17.64 1.55
C PRO A 216 9.39 -18.06 0.55
N ARG A 217 9.49 -17.58 -0.70
CA ARG A 217 8.51 -17.74 -1.77
C ARG A 217 9.21 -18.27 -3.05
N PRO A 218 9.34 -19.60 -3.22
CA PRO A 218 10.15 -20.19 -4.28
C PRO A 218 9.64 -19.85 -5.68
N ARG A 219 8.33 -19.72 -5.87
CA ARG A 219 7.72 -19.34 -7.16
C ARG A 219 8.20 -17.97 -7.63
N LEU A 220 8.12 -16.96 -6.76
CA LEU A 220 8.59 -15.60 -7.08
C LEU A 220 10.09 -15.59 -7.35
N ARG A 221 10.88 -16.30 -6.53
CA ARG A 221 12.33 -16.40 -6.72
C ARG A 221 12.71 -17.07 -8.05
N ALA A 222 12.02 -18.14 -8.43
CA ALA A 222 12.26 -18.84 -9.69
C ALA A 222 11.89 -17.97 -10.89
N SER A 223 10.75 -17.27 -10.82
CA SER A 223 10.30 -16.34 -11.86
C SER A 223 11.28 -15.17 -12.05
N ALA A 224 11.72 -14.53 -10.95
CA ALA A 224 12.72 -13.46 -11.02
C ALA A 224 14.05 -13.93 -11.60
N ARG A 225 14.52 -15.12 -11.20
CA ARG A 225 15.75 -15.73 -11.71
C ARG A 225 15.65 -15.99 -13.21
N ALA A 226 14.58 -16.64 -13.68
CA ALA A 226 14.40 -16.96 -15.10
C ALA A 226 14.40 -15.70 -15.97
N LEU A 227 13.65 -14.66 -15.56
CA LEU A 227 13.61 -13.38 -16.28
C LEU A 227 14.97 -12.67 -16.29
N LEU A 228 15.72 -12.71 -15.18
CA LEU A 228 17.06 -12.14 -15.12
C LEU A 228 18.02 -12.85 -16.08
N GLU A 229 18.01 -14.19 -16.11
CA GLU A 229 18.82 -14.98 -17.04
C GLU A 229 18.49 -14.65 -18.50
N GLU A 230 17.21 -14.60 -18.85
CA GLU A 230 16.74 -14.24 -20.20
C GLU A 230 17.23 -12.86 -20.62
N VAL A 231 17.07 -11.84 -19.76
CA VAL A 231 17.53 -10.48 -20.04
C VAL A 231 19.05 -10.41 -20.15
N CYS A 232 19.79 -11.13 -19.31
CA CYS A 232 21.25 -11.15 -19.38
C CYS A 232 21.75 -11.79 -20.68
N LYS A 233 21.17 -12.92 -21.10
CA LYS A 233 21.48 -13.57 -22.39
C LYS A 233 21.14 -12.66 -23.58
N ALA A 234 19.96 -12.04 -23.56
CA ALA A 234 19.55 -11.08 -24.60
C ALA A 234 20.44 -9.82 -24.64
N TYR A 235 20.95 -9.37 -23.50
CA TYR A 235 21.90 -8.26 -23.46
C TYR A 235 23.24 -8.67 -24.09
N LEU A 236 23.78 -9.83 -23.70
CA LEU A 236 25.06 -10.34 -24.20
C LEU A 236 25.04 -10.70 -25.69
N SER A 237 23.88 -11.00 -26.28
CA SER A 237 23.78 -11.16 -27.74
C SER A 237 24.03 -9.85 -28.51
N SER A 238 24.00 -8.70 -27.82
CA SER A 238 24.14 -7.36 -28.42
C SER A 238 25.38 -6.61 -27.93
N PHE A 239 26.00 -7.04 -26.83
CA PHE A 239 27.11 -6.36 -26.16
C PHE A 239 28.18 -7.35 -25.70
N GLU A 240 29.45 -6.95 -25.76
CA GLU A 240 30.58 -7.81 -25.39
C GLU A 240 30.64 -8.17 -23.90
N ALA A 241 30.05 -7.34 -23.03
CA ALA A 241 30.07 -7.54 -21.59
C ALA A 241 28.70 -7.20 -20.97
N LEU A 242 28.39 -7.83 -19.84
CA LEU A 242 27.17 -7.55 -19.09
C LEU A 242 27.16 -6.12 -18.56
N HIS A 243 25.96 -5.54 -18.49
CA HIS A 243 25.76 -4.27 -17.81
C HIS A 243 26.09 -4.41 -16.31
N PRO A 244 26.82 -3.47 -15.67
CA PRO A 244 27.20 -3.59 -14.26
C PRO A 244 26.02 -3.81 -13.30
N ASN A 245 24.87 -3.19 -13.56
CA ASN A 245 23.68 -3.39 -12.75
C ASN A 245 23.08 -4.79 -12.89
N LEU A 246 23.14 -5.39 -14.09
CA LEU A 246 22.70 -6.77 -14.29
C LEU A 246 23.64 -7.75 -13.62
N GLN A 247 24.95 -7.50 -13.68
CA GLN A 247 25.95 -8.29 -12.97
C GLN A 247 25.71 -8.27 -11.45
N ALA A 248 25.48 -7.09 -10.87
CA ALA A 248 25.17 -6.96 -9.44
C ALA A 248 23.90 -7.73 -9.02
N LEU A 249 22.90 -7.84 -9.91
CA LEU A 249 21.72 -8.67 -9.64
C LEU A 249 22.00 -10.17 -9.80
N LEU A 250 22.80 -10.57 -10.79
CA LEU A 250 23.17 -11.97 -11.00
C LEU A 250 23.95 -12.55 -9.82
N GLU A 251 24.75 -11.73 -9.13
CA GLU A 251 25.47 -12.11 -7.90
C GLU A 251 24.52 -12.59 -6.78
N LEU A 252 23.23 -12.23 -6.82
CA LEU A 252 22.21 -12.75 -5.90
C LEU A 252 21.87 -14.24 -6.17
N TRP A 253 22.25 -14.76 -7.35
CA TRP A 253 22.06 -16.15 -7.78
C TRP A 253 23.32 -16.71 -8.45
N PRO A 254 24.32 -17.18 -7.67
CA PRO A 254 25.58 -17.68 -8.22
C PRO A 254 25.43 -18.78 -9.29
N ALA A 255 24.40 -19.64 -9.17
CA ALA A 255 24.10 -20.66 -10.17
C ALA A 255 23.65 -20.06 -11.52
N ALA A 256 22.81 -19.02 -11.49
CA ALA A 256 22.36 -18.32 -12.69
C ALA A 256 23.52 -17.59 -13.38
N GLU A 257 24.43 -17.00 -12.59
CA GLU A 257 25.62 -16.36 -13.13
C GLU A 257 26.49 -17.34 -13.91
N ALA A 258 26.75 -18.53 -13.35
CA ALA A 258 27.52 -19.57 -14.03
C ALA A 258 26.86 -20.02 -15.35
N GLU A 259 25.54 -20.20 -15.35
CA GLU A 259 24.77 -20.58 -16.54
C GLU A 259 24.80 -19.51 -17.64
N VAL A 260 24.70 -18.22 -17.28
CA VAL A 260 24.79 -17.10 -18.23
C VAL A 260 26.20 -16.99 -18.82
N ARG A 261 27.25 -17.14 -18.01
CA ARG A 261 28.64 -17.11 -18.47
C ARG A 261 28.95 -18.27 -19.42
N ALA A 262 28.55 -19.49 -19.05
CA ALA A 262 28.73 -20.67 -19.89
C ALA A 262 27.99 -20.53 -21.24
N TRP A 263 26.80 -19.91 -21.24
CA TRP A 263 26.08 -19.62 -22.48
C TRP A 263 26.80 -18.60 -23.37
N ALA A 264 27.44 -17.58 -22.78
CA ALA A 264 28.14 -16.53 -23.51
C ALA A 264 29.46 -17.02 -24.14
N GLU A 265 30.05 -18.08 -23.60
CA GLU A 265 31.28 -18.72 -24.10
C GLU A 265 31.03 -19.74 -25.21
N ALA A 266 29.78 -20.20 -25.39
CA ALA A 266 29.36 -21.22 -26.35
C ALA A 266 28.97 -20.64 -27.72
#